data_AF-A0A957L7T5-F1
#
_entry.id   AF-A0A957L7T5-F1
#
_cell.length_a   1.000
_cell.length_b   1.000
_cell.length_c   1.000
_cell.angle_alpha   90.00
_cell.angle_beta   90.00
_cell.angle_gamma   90.00
#
_symmetry.space_group_name_H-M   'P 1'
#
loop_
_entity.id
_entity.type
_entity.pdbx_description
1 polymer ?
#
loop_
_entity_poly.entity_id
_entity_poly.type
_entity_poly.pdbx_seq_one_letter_code
_entity_poly.pdbx_strand_id
1 'polypeptide(L)'
;GYCFAKSHLLAALLRANQIPAGLCYQRLATGDDASPYCLHGLNAVYLEAYGWYRIDARGNKPGVAAAFSPPLEKLAFLIGVEGEADLPEIWAEPIPVVVHCLETCQTFQEVSANLPDIQIIKASGFASVDRVVVPS
;
A
#
# COMPACT_ATOMS: atom_id res chain seq x y z
N GLY A 1 -14.22 -2.73 5.21
CA GLY A 1 -13.51 -1.82 4.29
C GLY A 1 -12.36 -2.56 3.62
N TYR A 2 -12.02 -2.14 2.40
CA TYR A 2 -10.84 -2.60 1.66
C TYR A 2 -9.53 -2.19 2.34
N CYS A 3 -8.39 -2.63 1.79
CA CYS A 3 -7.06 -2.32 2.31
C CYS A 3 -6.83 -0.82 2.52
N PHE A 4 -7.36 0.04 1.65
CA PHE A 4 -7.27 1.50 1.77
C PHE A 4 -7.84 2.02 3.09
N ALA A 5 -9.08 1.63 3.43
CA ALA A 5 -9.70 2.09 4.68
C ALA A 5 -8.93 1.60 5.92
N LYS A 6 -8.39 0.37 5.86
CA LYS A 6 -7.58 -0.19 6.94
C LYS A 6 -6.24 0.53 7.09
N SER A 7 -5.57 0.84 5.99
CA SER A 7 -4.28 1.53 6.03
C SER A 7 -4.43 2.99 6.44
N HIS A 8 -5.48 3.69 6.01
CA HIS A 8 -5.79 5.04 6.49
C HIS A 8 -6.01 5.05 8.01
N LEU A 9 -6.83 4.13 8.52
CA LEU A 9 -7.09 4.03 9.96
C LEU A 9 -5.81 3.72 10.74
N LEU A 10 -4.99 2.78 10.28
CA LEU A 10 -3.73 2.44 10.94
C LEU A 10 -2.75 3.60 10.96
N ALA A 11 -2.59 4.33 9.85
CA ALA A 11 -1.75 5.52 9.79
C ALA A 11 -2.22 6.58 10.81
N ALA A 12 -3.54 6.84 10.86
CA ALA A 12 -4.11 7.80 11.80
C ALA A 12 -3.88 7.39 13.26
N LEU A 13 -4.09 6.12 13.60
CA LEU A 13 -3.86 5.60 14.95
C LEU A 13 -2.39 5.68 15.37
N LEU A 14 -1.46 5.31 14.50
CA LEU A 14 -0.03 5.39 14.78
C LEU A 14 0.42 6.85 15.00
N ARG A 15 0.01 7.75 14.10
CA ARG A 15 0.33 9.19 14.20
C ARG A 15 -0.27 9.83 15.44
N ALA A 16 -1.50 9.46 15.82
CA ALA A 16 -2.11 9.92 17.07
C ALA A 16 -1.31 9.50 18.32
N ASN A 17 -0.54 8.42 18.23
CA ASN A 17 0.37 7.93 19.28
C ASN A 17 1.83 8.39 19.07
N GLN A 18 2.06 9.42 18.26
CA GLN A 18 3.40 9.97 17.96
C GLN A 18 4.36 8.95 17.33
N ILE A 19 3.83 7.92 16.67
CA ILE A 19 4.63 6.98 15.89
C ILE A 19 4.66 7.48 14.44
N PRO A 20 5.83 7.79 13.87
CA PRO A 20 5.92 8.22 12.48
C PRO A 20 5.42 7.11 11.55
N ALA A 21 4.39 7.42 10.78
CA ALA A 21 3.77 6.49 9.86
C ALA A 21 3.36 7.18 8.56
N GLY A 22 3.46 6.46 7.45
CA GLY A 22 3.00 6.87 6.14
C GLY A 22 2.13 5.81 5.49
N LEU A 23 1.51 6.17 4.37
CA LEU A 23 0.81 5.26 3.49
C LEU A 23 1.80 4.77 2.43
N CYS A 24 1.67 3.50 2.05
CA CYS A 24 2.41 2.90 0.94
C CYS A 24 1.43 2.16 0.06
N TYR A 25 1.82 1.87 -1.17
CA TYR A 25 0.99 1.07 -2.07
C TYR A 25 1.81 0.02 -2.81
N GLN A 26 1.18 -1.13 -3.04
CA GLN A 26 1.61 -2.10 -4.03
C GLN A 26 0.70 -1.99 -5.24
N ARG A 27 1.24 -2.16 -6.43
CA ARG A 27 0.45 -2.44 -7.64
C ARG A 27 0.47 -3.95 -7.86
N LEU A 28 -0.69 -4.57 -7.84
CA LEU A 28 -0.85 -6.03 -7.91
C LEU A 28 -1.70 -6.41 -9.12
N ALA A 29 -1.42 -7.57 -9.71
CA ALA A 29 -2.24 -8.11 -10.77
C ALA A 29 -3.60 -8.57 -10.22
N THR A 30 -4.68 -8.26 -10.93
CA THR A 30 -6.05 -8.66 -10.56
C THR A 30 -6.45 -10.03 -11.13
N GLY A 31 -5.80 -10.44 -12.21
CA GLY A 31 -6.21 -11.58 -13.04
C GLY A 31 -7.39 -11.27 -13.99
N ASP A 32 -7.80 -10.00 -14.11
CA ASP A 32 -8.85 -9.54 -15.02
C ASP A 32 -8.21 -8.79 -16.21
N ASP A 33 -8.37 -9.32 -17.43
CA ASP A 33 -7.79 -8.71 -18.64
C ASP A 33 -8.27 -7.27 -18.90
N ALA A 34 -9.48 -6.90 -18.45
CA ALA A 34 -10.03 -5.56 -18.66
C ALA A 34 -9.44 -4.52 -17.70
N SER A 35 -9.11 -4.93 -16.47
CA SER A 35 -8.47 -4.10 -15.45
C SER A 35 -7.33 -4.89 -14.80
N PRO A 36 -6.20 -5.08 -15.50
CA PRO A 36 -5.20 -6.10 -15.15
C PRO A 36 -4.46 -5.83 -13.84
N TYR A 37 -4.56 -4.62 -13.30
CA TYR A 37 -3.89 -4.25 -12.06
C TYR A 37 -4.76 -3.39 -11.18
N CYS A 38 -4.43 -3.37 -9.89
CA CYS A 38 -4.98 -2.45 -8.93
C CYS A 38 -3.97 -2.12 -7.83
N LEU A 39 -4.26 -1.08 -7.08
CA LEU A 39 -3.51 -0.70 -5.90
C LEU A 39 -3.96 -1.48 -4.67
N HIS A 40 -2.98 -1.85 -3.85
CA HIS A 40 -3.16 -2.39 -2.51
C HIS A 40 -2.53 -1.45 -1.49
N GLY A 41 -3.34 -0.94 -0.56
CA GLY A 41 -2.91 -0.03 0.50
C GLY A 41 -2.17 -0.73 1.63
N LEU A 42 -1.01 -0.18 1.98
CA LEU A 42 -0.13 -0.58 3.08
C LEU A 42 0.19 0.65 3.94
N ASN A 43 0.98 0.43 4.98
CA ASN A 43 1.60 1.49 5.76
C ASN A 43 3.12 1.31 5.82
N ALA A 44 3.86 2.39 5.94
CA ALA A 44 5.23 2.36 6.47
C ALA A 44 5.23 2.95 7.88
N VAL A 45 5.93 2.29 8.79
CA VAL A 45 6.16 2.78 10.16
C VAL A 45 7.66 2.96 10.38
N TYR A 46 8.07 4.06 11.00
CA TYR A 46 9.47 4.27 11.33
C TYR A 46 9.81 3.54 12.63
N LEU A 47 10.74 2.60 12.55
CA LEU A 47 11.27 1.87 13.69
C LEU A 47 12.72 2.31 13.90
N GLU A 48 13.05 2.86 15.07
CA GLU A 48 14.37 3.45 15.35
C GLU A 48 15.55 2.52 14.98
N ALA A 49 15.43 1.22 15.27
CA ALA A 49 16.47 0.24 14.98
C ALA A 49 16.51 -0.25 13.52
N TYR A 50 15.47 -0.01 12.72
CA TYR A 50 15.29 -0.64 11.40
C TYR A 50 14.94 0.34 10.28
N GLY A 51 14.75 1.63 10.59
CA GLY A 51 14.25 2.62 9.64
C GLY A 51 12.78 2.40 9.28
N TRP A 52 12.39 2.80 8.08
CA TRP A 52 11.03 2.60 7.58
C TRP A 52 10.76 1.12 7.32
N TYR A 53 9.69 0.59 7.91
CA TYR A 53 9.25 -0.81 7.80
C TYR A 53 7.81 -0.88 7.27
N ARG A 54 7.52 -1.67 6.23
CA ARG A 54 6.15 -1.77 5.70
C ARG A 54 5.34 -2.79 6.48
N ILE A 55 4.07 -2.46 6.71
CA ILE A 55 3.07 -3.33 7.32
C ILE A 55 1.81 -3.35 6.47
N ASP A 56 1.18 -4.53 6.40
CA ASP A 56 -0.14 -4.70 5.79
C ASP A 56 -1.21 -4.70 6.89
N ALA A 57 -2.01 -3.63 6.93
CA ALA A 57 -3.10 -3.45 7.89
C ALA A 57 -4.22 -4.51 7.77
N ARG A 58 -4.23 -5.35 6.72
CA ARG A 58 -5.14 -6.50 6.64
C ARG A 58 -4.87 -7.54 7.71
N GLY A 59 -3.62 -7.68 8.16
CA GLY A 59 -3.19 -8.67 9.14
C GLY A 59 -3.31 -10.12 8.66
N ASN A 60 -3.06 -11.04 9.59
CA ASN A 60 -3.14 -12.48 9.32
C ASN A 60 -4.59 -12.97 9.24
N LYS A 61 -4.84 -13.90 8.32
CA LYS A 61 -6.06 -14.72 8.27
C LYS A 61 -5.71 -16.10 7.69
N PRO A 62 -6.58 -17.12 7.75
CA PRO A 62 -6.31 -18.39 7.08
C PRO A 62 -5.88 -18.17 5.61
N GLY A 63 -4.70 -18.68 5.25
CA GLY A 63 -4.09 -18.49 3.93
C GLY A 63 -3.36 -17.17 3.69
N VAL A 64 -3.23 -16.29 4.69
CA VAL A 64 -2.51 -15.01 4.58
C VAL A 64 -1.58 -14.80 5.78
N ALA A 65 -0.29 -14.62 5.50
CA ALA A 65 0.74 -14.32 6.50
C ALA A 65 1.32 -12.91 6.28
N ALA A 66 0.84 -11.95 7.05
CA ALA A 66 1.27 -10.55 7.09
C ALA A 66 1.66 -10.13 8.53
N ALA A 67 2.49 -10.95 9.18
CA ALA A 67 2.87 -10.72 10.58
C ALA A 67 3.84 -9.54 10.72
N PHE A 68 3.65 -8.71 11.75
CA PHE A 68 4.66 -7.71 12.15
C PHE A 68 5.84 -8.42 12.84
N SER A 69 6.95 -8.59 12.13
CA SER A 69 8.08 -9.42 12.57
C SER A 69 9.44 -8.80 12.20
N PRO A 70 9.71 -7.53 12.58
CA PRO A 70 10.94 -6.84 12.20
C PRO A 70 12.21 -7.61 12.65
N PRO A 71 13.30 -7.58 11.86
CA PRO A 71 13.44 -6.83 10.61
C PRO A 71 12.83 -7.52 9.38
N LEU A 72 12.23 -8.70 9.54
CA LEU A 72 11.70 -9.49 8.42
C LEU A 72 10.33 -8.97 7.97
N GLU A 73 10.32 -8.22 6.87
CA GLU A 73 9.11 -7.78 6.19
C GLU A 73 8.25 -8.99 5.75
N LYS A 74 6.98 -8.99 6.13
CA LYS A 74 5.99 -9.99 5.74
C LYS A 74 4.71 -9.30 5.29
N LEU A 75 4.50 -9.27 3.98
CA LEU A 75 3.30 -8.72 3.34
C LEU A 75 2.41 -9.87 2.87
N ALA A 76 1.11 -9.59 2.72
CA ALA A 76 0.17 -10.59 2.27
C ALA A 76 0.36 -11.03 0.81
N PHE A 77 1.01 -10.19 0.01
CA PHE A 77 1.25 -10.40 -1.41
C PHE A 77 2.73 -10.18 -1.70
N LEU A 78 3.30 -11.08 -2.50
CA LEU A 78 4.63 -10.95 -3.05
C LEU A 78 4.49 -10.48 -4.50
N ILE A 79 5.39 -9.61 -4.93
CA ILE A 79 5.49 -9.20 -6.34
C ILE A 79 6.09 -10.36 -7.14
N GLY A 80 5.38 -10.81 -8.17
CA GLY A 80 5.82 -11.93 -9.00
C GLY A 80 5.36 -11.90 -10.45
N VAL A 81 4.43 -11.00 -10.79
CA VAL A 81 3.90 -10.84 -12.14
C VAL A 81 4.50 -9.58 -12.77
N GLU A 82 4.77 -9.61 -14.08
CA GLU A 82 5.21 -8.42 -14.80
C GLU A 82 4.19 -7.28 -14.61
N GLY A 83 4.68 -6.06 -14.36
CA GLY A 83 3.83 -4.89 -14.12
C GLY A 83 3.38 -4.72 -12.66
N GLU A 84 3.52 -5.75 -11.82
CA GLU A 84 3.42 -5.57 -10.37
C GLU A 84 4.61 -4.77 -9.84
N ALA A 85 4.37 -4.01 -8.78
CA ALA A 85 5.44 -3.29 -8.12
C ALA A 85 5.10 -2.96 -6.67
N ASP A 86 6.15 -3.01 -5.86
CA ASP A 86 6.24 -2.26 -4.63
C ASP A 86 6.54 -0.79 -4.97
N LEU A 87 5.63 0.14 -4.66
CA LEU A 87 5.95 1.55 -4.85
C LEU A 87 6.91 2.02 -3.75
N PRO A 88 8.01 2.73 -4.09
CA PRO A 88 9.03 3.13 -3.13
C PRO A 88 8.57 4.24 -2.18
N GLU A 89 7.51 4.96 -2.51
CA GLU A 89 7.12 6.15 -1.77
C GLU A 89 6.38 5.84 -0.46
N ILE A 90 6.54 6.78 0.47
CA ILE A 90 5.84 6.83 1.75
C ILE A 90 5.06 8.14 1.75
N TRP A 91 3.75 8.07 1.51
CA TRP A 91 2.91 9.26 1.42
C TRP A 91 2.40 9.70 2.79
N ALA A 92 2.49 11.01 3.06
CA ALA A 92 1.84 11.63 4.21
C ALA A 92 0.31 11.55 4.09
N GLU A 93 -0.21 11.75 2.88
CA GLU A 93 -1.64 11.75 2.55
C GLU A 93 -2.01 10.63 1.59
N PRO A 94 -3.27 10.16 1.56
CA PRO A 94 -3.68 9.16 0.58
C PRO A 94 -3.57 9.68 -0.85
N ILE A 95 -3.13 8.82 -1.77
CA ILE A 95 -3.02 9.21 -3.18
C ILE A 95 -4.41 9.54 -3.76
N PRO A 96 -4.54 10.58 -4.61
CA PRO A 96 -5.85 11.09 -5.05
C PRO A 96 -6.75 10.05 -5.72
N VAL A 97 -6.19 9.12 -6.49
CA VAL A 97 -6.97 8.07 -7.17
C VAL A 97 -7.67 7.13 -6.17
N VAL A 98 -7.05 6.88 -5.01
CA VAL A 98 -7.65 6.06 -3.94
C VAL A 98 -8.76 6.83 -3.24
N VAL A 99 -8.53 8.11 -2.92
CA VAL A 99 -9.56 8.97 -2.31
C VAL A 99 -10.77 9.09 -3.23
N HIS A 100 -10.54 9.38 -4.51
CA HIS A 100 -11.58 9.50 -5.51
C HIS A 100 -12.45 8.24 -5.61
N CYS A 101 -11.83 7.05 -5.67
CA CYS A 101 -12.55 5.78 -5.65
C CYS A 101 -13.44 5.63 -4.40
N LEU A 102 -12.88 5.92 -3.21
CA LEU A 102 -13.60 5.78 -1.94
C LEU A 102 -14.73 6.81 -1.75
N GLU A 103 -14.60 8.00 -2.31
CA GLU A 103 -15.61 9.07 -2.22
C GLU A 103 -16.73 8.93 -3.24
N THR A 104 -16.46 8.31 -4.40
CA THR A 104 -17.44 8.17 -5.49
C THR A 104 -18.23 6.88 -5.43
N CYS A 105 -17.65 5.79 -4.92
CA CYS A 105 -18.33 4.51 -4.77
C CYS A 105 -19.18 4.50 -3.49
N GLN A 106 -20.46 4.15 -3.62
CA GLN A 106 -21.41 4.09 -2.51
C GLN A 106 -21.42 2.72 -1.83
N THR A 107 -20.98 1.68 -2.53
CA THR A 107 -21.00 0.30 -2.06
C THR A 107 -19.62 -0.36 -2.15
N PHE A 108 -19.40 -1.40 -1.35
CA PHE A 108 -18.15 -2.15 -1.44
C PHE A 108 -18.01 -2.86 -2.81
N GLN A 109 -19.13 -3.26 -3.42
CA GLN A 109 -19.17 -3.86 -4.74
C GLN A 109 -18.71 -2.87 -5.81
N GLU A 110 -19.15 -1.61 -5.73
CA GLU A 110 -18.69 -0.56 -6.64
C GLU A 110 -17.19 -0.32 -6.51
N VAL A 111 -16.65 -0.28 -5.28
CA VAL A 111 -15.19 -0.20 -5.08
C VAL A 111 -14.49 -1.41 -5.71
N SER A 112 -15.05 -2.62 -5.55
CA SER A 112 -14.48 -3.84 -6.16
C SER A 112 -14.42 -3.78 -7.68
N ALA A 113 -15.41 -3.18 -8.31
CA ALA A 113 -15.51 -3.06 -9.77
C ALA A 113 -14.68 -1.89 -10.32
N ASN A 114 -14.26 -0.94 -9.46
CA ASN A 114 -13.55 0.28 -9.84
C ASN A 114 -12.27 0.45 -9.01
N LEU A 115 -11.55 -0.65 -8.76
CA LEU A 115 -10.33 -0.60 -7.95
C LEU A 115 -9.31 0.34 -8.62
N PRO A 116 -8.73 1.29 -7.87
CA PRO A 116 -7.85 2.29 -8.44
C PRO A 116 -6.52 1.65 -8.87
N ASP A 117 -5.97 2.10 -9.99
CA ASP A 117 -4.64 1.75 -10.50
C ASP A 117 -3.84 3.03 -10.81
N ILE A 118 -2.52 2.88 -10.97
CA ILE A 118 -1.65 3.93 -11.50
C ILE A 118 -0.76 3.39 -12.61
N GLN A 119 -0.30 4.30 -13.47
CA GLN A 119 0.76 3.98 -14.43
C GLN A 119 2.12 4.05 -13.73
N ILE A 120 2.95 3.02 -13.95
CA ILE A 120 4.33 2.99 -13.47
C ILE A 120 5.24 3.46 -14.60
N ILE A 121 5.98 4.55 -14.35
CA ILE A 121 7.02 5.02 -15.25
C ILE A 121 8.35 4.47 -14.72
N LYS A 122 8.93 3.51 -15.44
CA LYS A 122 10.28 3.01 -15.10
C LYS A 122 11.30 4.07 -15.47
N ALA A 123 11.94 4.67 -14.46
CA ALA A 123 13.10 5.51 -14.69
C ALA A 123 14.28 4.63 -15.16
N SER A 124 14.82 4.93 -16.34
CA SER A 124 16.02 4.27 -16.86
C SER A 124 17.24 4.69 -16.02
N GLY A 125 17.90 3.74 -15.35
CA GLY A 125 19.28 3.95 -14.89
C GLY A 125 19.54 4.27 -13.40
N PHE A 126 18.60 4.04 -12.49
CA PHE A 126 18.87 4.13 -11.04
C PHE A 126 18.80 2.75 -10.36
N ALA A 127 19.80 2.46 -9.53
CA ALA A 127 19.82 1.29 -8.64
C ALA A 127 18.78 1.45 -7.51
N SER A 128 18.36 0.31 -6.94
CA SER A 128 17.54 0.14 -5.71
C SER A 128 17.12 1.45 -5.05
N VAL A 129 15.89 1.88 -5.31
CA VAL A 129 15.36 3.12 -4.74
C VAL A 129 15.15 2.91 -3.24
N ASP A 130 15.93 3.60 -2.41
CA ASP A 130 15.58 3.82 -1.01
C ASP A 130 14.14 4.37 -0.93
N ARG A 131 13.42 4.06 0.16
CA ARG A 131 12.06 4.55 0.31
C ARG A 131 12.04 6.08 0.36
N VAL A 132 11.18 6.69 -0.44
CA VAL A 132 11.10 8.14 -0.59
C VAL A 132 9.91 8.66 0.22
N VAL A 133 10.17 9.49 1.23
CA VAL A 133 9.08 10.15 1.97
C VAL A 133 8.52 11.28 1.12
N VAL A 134 7.23 11.22 0.81
CA VAL A 134 6.48 12.25 0.08
C VAL A 134 5.77 13.12 1.12
N PRO A 135 6.20 14.39 1.31
CA PRO A 135 5.55 15.31 2.25
C PRO A 135 4.15 15.69 1.78
N SER A 136 3.34 16.20 2.72
CA SER A 136 2.05 16.85 2.45
C SER A 136 2.22 18.13 1.64
#